data_AF-A0A4C1TEU3-F1
#
_entry.id   AF-A0A4C1TEU3-F1
#
_cell.length_a   1.000
_cell.length_b   1.000
_cell.length_c   1.000
_cell.angle_alpha   90.00
_cell.angle_beta   90.00
_cell.angle_gamma   90.00
#
_symmetry.space_group_name_H-M   'P 1'
#
loop_
_entity.id
_entity.type
_entity.pdbx_description
1 polymer ?
#
loop_
_entity_poly.entity_id
_entity_poly.type
_entity_poly.pdbx_seq_one_letter_code
_entity_poly.pdbx_strand_id
1 'polypeptide(L)' 'MSQPPLFNEWSNEKTFKFIELLAGEPAIWDPKNKQYKLKHKVHDAWVRIGEVMSVPIEDLKAKKSL' A
#
# COMPACT_ATOMS: atom_id res chain seq x y z
N MET A 1 -22.86 -6.94 23.98
CA MET A 1 -21.41 -7.18 23.88
C MET A 1 -20.89 -6.32 22.73
N SER A 2 -20.43 -5.11 23.02
CA SER A 2 -19.81 -4.27 22.00
C SER A 2 -18.33 -4.57 22.04
N GLN A 3 -17.86 -5.32 21.05
CA GLN A 3 -16.45 -5.64 20.87
C GLN A 3 -15.65 -4.33 20.86
N PRO A 4 -14.63 -4.15 21.71
CA PRO A 4 -13.80 -2.95 21.65
C PRO A 4 -13.06 -2.93 20.30
N PRO A 5 -12.92 -1.77 19.64
CA PRO A 5 -12.14 -1.69 18.42
C PRO A 5 -10.68 -2.03 18.76
N LEU A 6 -10.21 -3.19 18.31
CA LEU A 6 -8.82 -3.57 18.40
C LEU A 6 -8.03 -2.66 17.44
N PHE A 7 -7.40 -1.63 18.01
CA PHE A 7 -6.21 -0.92 17.54
C PHE A 7 -5.83 -1.15 16.06
N ASN A 8 -6.32 -0.31 15.14
CA ASN A 8 -5.60 0.11 13.93
C ASN A 8 -6.48 1.01 13.06
N GLU A 9 -5.95 2.14 12.64
CA GLU A 9 -6.54 3.11 11.69
C GLU A 9 -6.91 2.54 10.28
N TRP A 10 -6.71 1.23 10.10
CA TRP A 10 -6.90 0.49 8.87
C TRP A 10 -8.11 -0.44 8.95
N SER A 11 -9.25 0.05 8.48
CA SER A 11 -10.44 -0.78 8.28
C SER A 11 -10.16 -1.91 7.28
N ASN A 12 -10.93 -3.00 7.35
CA ASN A 12 -10.83 -4.11 6.39
C ASN A 12 -10.96 -3.61 4.94
N GLU A 13 -11.89 -2.70 4.68
CA GLU A 13 -12.09 -2.09 3.36
C GLU A 13 -10.85 -1.34 2.86
N LYS A 14 -10.21 -0.52 3.71
CA LYS A 14 -8.94 0.15 3.37
C LYS A 14 -7.83 -0.86 3.11
N THR A 15 -7.77 -1.94 3.88
CA THR A 15 -6.77 -2.99 3.73
C THR A 15 -6.96 -3.75 2.42
N PHE A 16 -8.18 -4.16 2.08
CA PHE A 16 -8.47 -4.81 0.81
C PHE A 16 -8.14 -3.90 -0.38
N LYS A 17 -8.60 -2.64 -0.34
CA LYS A 17 -8.30 -1.65 -1.38
C LYS A 17 -6.80 -1.45 -1.56
N PHE A 18 -6.04 -1.41 -0.46
CA PHE A 18 -4.58 -1.32 -0.51
C PHE A 18 -3.95 -2.53 -1.17
N ILE A 19 -4.38 -3.75 -0.82
CA ILE A 19 -3.89 -4.99 -1.42
C ILE A 19 -4.16 -5.00 -2.92
N GLU A 20 -5.36 -4.61 -3.36
CA GLU A 20 -5.72 -4.52 -4.78
C GLU A 20 -4.82 -3.54 -5.54
N LEU A 21 -4.60 -2.34 -4.97
CA LEU A 21 -3.73 -1.33 -5.56
C LEU A 21 -2.26 -1.78 -5.61
N LEU A 22 -1.78 -2.43 -4.56
CA LEU A 22 -0.44 -3.01 -4.52
C LEU A 22 -0.26 -4.11 -5.56
N ALA A 23 -1.23 -5.01 -5.69
CA ALA A 23 -1.22 -6.08 -6.68
C ALA A 23 -1.16 -5.51 -8.11
N GLY A 24 -1.86 -4.41 -8.38
CA GLY A 24 -1.83 -3.68 -9.65
C GLY A 24 -0.53 -2.97 -9.96
N GLU A 25 0.34 -2.74 -8.97
CA GLU A 25 1.63 -2.07 -9.13
C GLU A 25 2.81 -3.06 -8.98
N PRO A 26 3.12 -3.85 -10.03
CA PRO A 26 4.21 -4.83 -10.00
C PRO A 26 5.58 -4.19 -9.79
N ALA A 27 5.72 -2.88 -10.04
CA ALA A 27 6.92 -2.13 -9.69
C ALA A 27 7.24 -2.16 -8.18
N ILE A 28 6.28 -2.43 -7.30
CA ILE A 28 6.48 -2.42 -5.83
C ILE A 28 6.82 -3.80 -5.26
N TRP A 29 6.30 -4.89 -5.86
CA TRP A 29 6.36 -6.23 -5.27
C TRP A 29 6.96 -7.30 -6.17
N ASP A 30 7.02 -7.10 -7.49
CA ASP A 30 7.51 -8.12 -8.42
C ASP A 30 8.99 -7.90 -8.77
N PRO A 31 9.94 -8.67 -8.18
CA PRO A 31 11.36 -8.54 -8.47
C PRO A 31 11.73 -8.92 -9.91
N LYS A 32 10.84 -9.60 -10.65
CA LYS A 32 11.02 -9.92 -12.07
C LYS A 32 10.62 -8.75 -12.97
N ASN A 33 9.87 -7.78 -12.46
CA ASN A 33 9.51 -6.59 -13.21
C ASN A 33 10.74 -5.70 -13.41
N LYS A 34 10.97 -5.24 -14.65
CA LYS A 34 12.06 -4.30 -14.97
C LYS A 34 11.98 -3.00 -14.17
N GLN A 35 10.78 -2.60 -13.76
CA GLN A 35 10.51 -1.39 -13.00
C GLN A 35 10.78 -1.52 -11.51
N TYR A 36 10.85 -2.74 -10.96
CA TYR A 36 11.10 -2.98 -9.53
C TYR A 36 12.47 -2.47 -9.08
N LYS A 37 13.45 -2.48 -9.97
CA LYS A 37 14.79 -1.94 -9.71
C LYS A 37 14.88 -0.42 -9.90
N LEU A 38 13.85 0.20 -10.49
CA LEU A 38 13.81 1.62 -10.78
C LEU A 38 13.21 2.37 -9.61
N LYS A 39 14.07 2.97 -8.76
CA LYS A 39 13.64 3.73 -7.57
C LYS A 39 12.56 4.77 -7.86
N HIS A 40 12.66 5.46 -9.00
CA HIS A 40 11.65 6.45 -9.42
C HIS A 40 10.29 5.79 -9.75
N LYS A 41 10.27 4.62 -10.42
CA LYS A 41 9.01 3.90 -10.69
C LYS A 41 8.38 3.32 -9.44
N VAL A 42 9.20 2.79 -8.53
CA VAL A 42 8.72 2.34 -7.22
C VAL A 42 8.09 3.50 -6.47
N HIS A 43 8.74 4.67 -6.46
CA HIS A 43 8.21 5.88 -5.86
C HIS A 43 6.90 6.33 -6.53
N ASP A 44 6.86 6.44 -7.86
CA ASP A 44 5.66 6.82 -8.63
C ASP A 44 4.48 5.88 -8.36
N ALA A 45 4.75 4.58 -8.19
CA ALA A 45 3.74 3.60 -7.83
C ALA A 45 3.20 3.85 -6.42
N TRP A 46 4.07 4.09 -5.43
CA TRP A 46 3.63 4.45 -4.08
C TRP A 46 2.84 5.76 -4.03
N VAL A 47 3.27 6.78 -4.79
CA VAL A 47 2.55 8.05 -4.93
C VAL A 47 1.13 7.79 -5.44
N ARG A 48 0.98 7.01 -6.52
CA ARG A 48 -0.34 6.67 -7.07
C ARG A 48 -1.25 5.96 -6.05
N ILE A 49 -0.71 5.01 -5.29
CA ILE A 49 -1.48 4.35 -4.22
C ILE A 49 -1.87 5.36 -3.12
N GLY A 50 -0.94 6.24 -2.74
CA GLY A 50 -1.17 7.29 -1.75
C GLY A 50 -2.22 8.30 -2.16
N GLU A 51 -2.23 8.72 -3.43
CA GLU A 51 -3.24 9.61 -4.00
C GLU A 51 -4.62 8.96 -4.02
N VAL A 52 -4.71 7.69 -4.44
CA VAL A 52 -6.00 6.95 -4.51
C VAL A 52 -6.58 6.66 -3.12
N MET A 53 -5.72 6.41 -2.14
CA MET A 53 -6.14 6.16 -0.76
C MET A 53 -6.25 7.43 0.08
N SER A 54 -5.71 8.55 -0.41
CA SER A 54 -5.49 9.77 0.36
C SER A 54 -4.69 9.52 1.65
N VAL A 55 -3.66 8.67 1.57
CA VAL A 55 -2.81 8.24 2.69
C VAL A 55 -1.34 8.53 2.36
N PRO A 56 -0.55 9.06 3.32
CA PRO A 56 0.88 9.26 3.15
C PRO A 56 1.63 7.98 2.76
N ILE A 57 2.62 8.11 1.87
CA ILE A 57 3.45 6.96 1.42
C ILE A 57 4.15 6.27 2.60
N GLU A 58 4.50 7.03 3.65
CA GLU A 58 5.14 6.50 4.86
C GLU A 58 4.24 5.51 5.59
N ASP A 59 2.96 5.84 5.75
CA ASP A 59 1.96 4.96 6.38
C ASP A 59 1.69 3.72 5.52
N LEU A 60 1.65 3.88 4.20
CA LEU A 60 1.51 2.77 3.27
C LEU A 60 2.69 1.78 3.36
N LYS A 61 3.92 2.30 3.47
CA LYS A 61 5.13 1.48 3.65
C LYS A 61 5.15 0.81 5.00
N ALA A 62 4.77 1.51 6.07
CA ALA A 62 4.65 0.95 7.41
C ALA A 62 3.65 -0.23 7.42
N LYS A 63 2.48 -0.06 6.78
CA LYS A 63 1.48 -1.11 6.64
C LYS A 63 1.97 -2.34 5.88
N LYS A 64 2.80 -2.17 4.85
CA LYS A 64 3.40 -3.30 4.10
C LYS A 64 4.47 -4.05 4.91
N SER A 65 5.12 -3.38 5.86
CA SER A 65 6.19 -3.95 6.68
C SER A 65 5.70 -4.67 7.94
N LEU A 66 4.41 -4.53 8.27
CA LEU A 66 3.71 -5.23 9.34
C LEU A 66 3.34 -6.65 8.90
#